data_AF-A0A497NBI2-F1
#
_entry.id   AF-A0A497NBI2-F1
#
_cell.length_a   1.000
_cell.length_b   1.000
_cell.length_c   1.000
_cell.angle_alpha   90.00
_cell.angle_beta   90.00
_cell.angle_gamma   90.00
#
_symmetry.space_group_name_H-M   'P 1'
#
loop_
_entity.id
_entity.type
_entity.pdbx_description
1 polymer ?
#
loop_
_entity_poly.entity_id
_entity_poly.type
_entity_poly.pdbx_seq_one_letter_code
_entity_poly.pdbx_strand_id
1 'polypeptide(L)'
;MSVLALLPLTLLVVPLIPAFLEFFKRKDRGPREIPEDTIHEEKPDIPVMEKARAEARVKAPSDILRVTGDVAIPDGTEMRSNIVVQGFLRLGKNCRIHGSIKAFKGVEVGEGTIIDGHVLSEGNITIQRNARVNGVVDSLNDIILYENAIVDAVSTEKTVKLAPGAKINRRILSGTSIETMTPPPTVQPVVTQPPTTTEVAKPAKPAKPAPEVERVEAAEKPSAMIREVEVREKPTRIIEVTKPPKPKPEIPFEVLDPEVGNLYFYAPTRHGKTYMIKNFIIPSLIMKKRIIVIDPHGEYDFEPYTINYGKTIPEVDNELFKTFLIFNVWSDVDHVVKEVINRIASSSENLSIRMNILDSKCERLIISELLKRMTQVRWDRPILLIVEEAEKYDVLSITTR
;
A
#
# COMPACT_ATOMS: atom_id res chain seq x y z
N MET A 1 38.57 -45.94 -62.67
CA MET A 1 39.18 -44.80 -61.94
C MET A 1 40.09 -45.37 -60.87
N SER A 2 41.34 -44.93 -60.84
CA SER A 2 42.40 -45.44 -59.97
C SER A 2 42.04 -45.26 -58.49
N VAL A 3 42.22 -46.30 -57.68
CA VAL A 3 41.95 -46.30 -56.22
C VAL A 3 42.69 -45.17 -55.50
N LEU A 4 43.81 -44.71 -56.07
CA LEU A 4 44.59 -43.57 -55.59
C LEU A 4 43.86 -42.21 -55.68
N ALA A 5 42.90 -42.07 -56.60
CA ALA A 5 42.12 -40.83 -56.77
C ALA A 5 40.99 -40.68 -55.74
N LEU A 6 40.59 -41.76 -55.05
CA LEU A 6 39.57 -41.74 -54.00
C LEU A 6 40.13 -41.35 -52.63
N LEU A 7 41.43 -41.51 -52.43
CA LEU A 7 42.13 -41.24 -51.17
C LEU A 7 41.96 -39.79 -50.66
N PRO A 8 42.13 -38.73 -51.48
CA PRO A 8 41.90 -37.36 -51.02
C PRO A 8 40.42 -37.08 -50.72
N LEU A 9 39.50 -37.69 -51.47
CA LEU A 9 38.06 -37.53 -51.24
C LEU A 9 37.63 -38.18 -49.92
N THR A 10 38.17 -39.37 -49.61
CA THR A 10 37.91 -40.04 -48.34
C THR A 10 38.47 -39.25 -47.15
N LEU A 11 39.67 -38.65 -47.29
CA LEU A 11 40.28 -37.84 -46.23
C LEU A 11 39.46 -36.59 -45.91
N LEU A 12 38.78 -36.02 -46.91
CA LEU A 12 37.94 -34.83 -46.77
C LEU A 12 36.62 -35.12 -46.03
N VAL A 13 36.14 -36.36 -46.06
CA VAL A 13 34.91 -36.78 -45.36
C VAL A 13 35.18 -37.10 -43.89
N VAL A 14 36.41 -37.52 -43.52
CA VAL A 14 36.79 -37.86 -42.13
C VAL A 14 36.39 -36.82 -41.08
N PRO A 15 36.66 -35.51 -41.25
CA PRO A 15 36.27 -34.50 -40.26
C PRO A 15 34.75 -34.24 -40.19
N LEU A 16 33.97 -34.67 -41.20
CA LEU A 16 32.51 -34.55 -41.24
C LEU A 16 31.80 -35.78 -40.63
N ILE A 17 32.52 -36.86 -40.34
CA ILE A 17 31.97 -38.09 -39.74
C ILE A 17 31.26 -37.81 -38.39
N PRO A 18 31.79 -36.99 -37.47
CA PRO A 18 31.10 -36.68 -36.20
C PRO A 18 29.74 -35.98 -36.43
N ALA A 19 29.68 -35.04 -37.39
CA ALA A 19 28.46 -34.31 -37.71
C ALA A 19 27.40 -35.22 -38.35
N PHE A 20 27.80 -36.15 -39.21
CA PHE A 20 26.90 -37.17 -39.75
C PHE A 20 26.42 -38.14 -38.65
N LEU A 21 27.31 -38.57 -37.74
CA LEU A 21 26.94 -39.40 -36.60
C LEU A 21 25.95 -38.69 -35.65
N GLU A 22 26.09 -37.39 -35.46
CA GLU A 22 25.18 -36.57 -34.66
C GLU A 22 23.82 -36.36 -35.37
N PHE A 23 23.83 -36.15 -36.69
CA PHE A 23 22.61 -36.03 -37.49
C PHE A 23 21.75 -37.31 -37.47
N PHE A 24 22.38 -38.49 -37.47
CA PHE A 24 21.67 -39.77 -37.37
C PHE A 24 21.39 -40.20 -35.91
N LYS A 25 22.19 -39.75 -34.93
CA LYS A 25 21.93 -39.92 -33.50
C LYS A 25 21.29 -38.67 -32.88
N ARG A 26 20.13 -38.22 -33.41
CA ARG A 26 19.31 -37.21 -32.73
C ARG A 26 18.84 -37.76 -31.38
N LYS A 27 19.67 -37.54 -30.35
CA LYS A 27 19.50 -37.99 -28.97
C LYS A 27 18.70 -37.00 -28.13
N ASP A 28 17.90 -36.15 -28.78
CA ASP A 28 16.99 -35.19 -28.15
C ASP A 28 15.54 -35.47 -28.60
N ARG A 29 15.11 -36.73 -28.49
CA ARG A 29 13.67 -37.04 -28.39
C ARG A 29 13.35 -37.30 -26.93
N GLY A 30 12.68 -36.34 -26.31
CA GLY A 30 12.13 -36.42 -24.96
C GLY A 30 12.76 -35.41 -24.00
N PRO A 31 12.04 -35.00 -22.94
CA PRO A 31 12.58 -34.14 -21.89
C PRO A 31 13.83 -34.78 -21.28
N ARG A 32 14.92 -34.01 -21.14
CA ARG A 32 16.12 -34.47 -20.43
C ARG A 32 15.80 -34.53 -18.94
N GLU A 33 16.01 -35.70 -18.32
CA GLU A 33 16.00 -35.83 -16.87
C GLU A 33 17.22 -35.11 -16.32
N ILE A 34 16.97 -34.04 -15.57
CA ILE A 34 18.00 -33.27 -14.88
C ILE A 34 18.31 -34.04 -13.59
N PRO A 35 19.57 -34.48 -13.36
CA PRO A 35 19.95 -35.10 -12.09
C PRO A 35 19.78 -34.09 -10.95
N GLU A 36 18.98 -34.43 -9.93
CA GLU A 36 18.64 -33.53 -8.82
C GLU A 36 19.85 -33.19 -7.92
N ASP A 37 20.96 -33.90 -8.08
CA ASP A 37 22.13 -33.80 -7.19
C ASP A 37 23.00 -32.55 -7.39
N THR A 38 22.64 -31.62 -8.28
CA THR A 38 23.40 -30.36 -8.49
C THR A 38 22.67 -29.11 -8.00
N ILE A 39 21.48 -29.26 -7.42
CA ILE A 39 20.74 -28.15 -6.81
C ILE A 39 21.00 -28.20 -5.30
N HIS A 40 22.17 -27.73 -4.88
CA HIS A 40 22.30 -27.26 -3.51
C HIS A 40 21.55 -25.93 -3.41
N GLU A 41 20.27 -25.97 -3.03
CA GLU A 41 19.61 -24.82 -2.42
C GLU A 41 20.35 -24.53 -1.11
N GLU A 42 21.32 -23.63 -1.18
CA GLU A 42 21.79 -22.91 -0.01
C GLU A 42 20.58 -22.14 0.52
N LYS A 43 19.89 -22.72 1.52
CA LYS A 43 18.79 -22.05 2.21
C LYS A 43 19.32 -20.69 2.63
N PRO A 44 18.69 -19.58 2.20
CA PRO A 44 19.09 -18.29 2.72
C PRO A 44 18.96 -18.37 4.24
N ASP A 45 19.95 -17.87 4.97
CA ASP A 45 19.85 -17.66 6.40
C ASP A 45 18.72 -16.66 6.64
N ILE A 46 17.51 -17.20 6.72
CA ILE A 46 16.31 -16.47 7.06
C ILE A 46 16.55 -15.93 8.47
N PRO A 47 16.55 -14.60 8.67
CA PRO A 47 16.69 -14.05 10.01
C PRO A 47 15.57 -14.67 10.87
N VAL A 48 15.90 -15.16 12.06
CA VAL A 48 15.01 -15.89 13.00
C VAL A 48 13.61 -15.28 13.13
N MET A 49 13.51 -13.96 12.92
CA MET A 49 12.27 -13.20 12.84
C MET A 49 11.30 -13.65 11.73
N GLU A 50 11.75 -14.01 10.53
CA GLU A 50 10.88 -14.51 9.47
C GLU A 50 10.38 -15.94 9.76
N LYS A 51 11.21 -16.76 10.41
CA LYS A 51 10.80 -18.08 10.89
C LYS A 51 9.75 -17.96 12.00
N ALA A 52 9.92 -17.00 12.92
CA ALA A 52 8.88 -16.65 13.90
C ALA A 52 7.59 -16.12 13.23
N ARG A 53 7.70 -15.31 12.16
CA ARG A 53 6.55 -14.83 11.36
C ARG A 53 5.85 -15.96 10.61
N ALA A 54 6.60 -16.93 10.09
CA ALA A 54 6.07 -18.10 9.41
C ALA A 54 5.40 -19.06 10.41
N GLU A 55 6.01 -19.30 11.58
CA GLU A 55 5.42 -20.09 12.66
C GLU A 55 4.13 -19.43 13.19
N ALA A 56 4.07 -18.10 13.27
CA ALA A 56 2.85 -17.36 13.57
C ALA A 56 1.76 -17.50 12.49
N ARG A 57 2.12 -17.73 11.23
CA ARG A 57 1.17 -18.03 10.12
C ARG A 57 0.69 -19.48 10.10
N VAL A 58 1.50 -20.41 10.60
CA VAL A 58 1.25 -21.86 10.47
C VAL A 58 0.46 -22.43 11.67
N LYS A 59 0.44 -21.76 12.83
CA LYS A 59 -0.35 -22.20 14.00
C LYS A 59 -1.81 -21.67 13.97
N ALA A 60 -2.64 -22.40 13.22
CA ALA A 60 -4.10 -22.52 13.35
C ALA A 60 -5.00 -21.30 13.04
N PRO A 61 -6.23 -21.52 12.53
CA PRO A 61 -7.22 -20.47 12.34
C PRO A 61 -7.71 -20.04 13.73
N SER A 62 -7.07 -19.03 14.30
CA SER A 62 -7.48 -18.44 15.57
C SER A 62 -8.68 -17.54 15.30
N ASP A 63 -9.77 -17.75 16.04
CA ASP A 63 -10.89 -16.81 16.09
C ASP A 63 -10.34 -15.40 16.33
N ILE A 64 -10.73 -14.43 15.52
CA ILE A 64 -10.31 -13.04 15.68
C ILE A 64 -11.45 -12.31 16.40
N LEU A 65 -11.24 -11.96 17.66
CA LEU A 65 -12.18 -11.12 18.40
C LEU A 65 -11.98 -9.65 17.99
N ARG A 66 -12.94 -9.11 17.25
CA ARG A 66 -12.97 -7.70 16.88
C ARG A 66 -13.94 -6.94 17.78
N VAL A 67 -13.46 -5.89 18.43
CA VAL A 67 -14.27 -5.00 19.26
C VAL A 67 -14.18 -3.57 18.75
N THR A 68 -15.34 -2.99 18.43
CA THR A 68 -15.49 -1.58 18.09
C THR A 68 -15.70 -0.79 19.38
N GLY A 69 -14.73 0.05 19.75
CA GLY A 69 -14.74 0.82 21.00
C GLY A 69 -13.68 0.36 22.01
N ASP A 70 -13.77 0.92 23.22
CA ASP A 70 -12.88 0.58 24.33
C ASP A 70 -13.36 -0.72 25.00
N VAL A 71 -12.43 -1.56 25.44
CA VAL A 71 -12.75 -2.86 26.05
C VAL A 71 -11.90 -3.13 27.28
N ALA A 72 -12.53 -3.69 28.31
CA ALA A 72 -11.86 -4.17 29.51
C ALA A 72 -12.10 -5.68 29.63
N ILE A 73 -11.02 -6.45 29.65
CA ILE A 73 -11.04 -7.89 29.89
C ILE A 73 -10.85 -8.10 31.39
N PRO A 74 -11.74 -8.86 32.07
CA PRO A 74 -11.68 -9.04 33.50
C PRO A 74 -10.47 -9.88 33.92
N ASP A 75 -10.12 -9.81 35.21
CA ASP A 75 -9.02 -10.57 35.81
C ASP A 75 -9.20 -12.09 35.61
N GLY A 76 -8.09 -12.82 35.46
CA GLY A 76 -8.09 -14.28 35.36
C GLY A 76 -8.63 -14.85 34.04
N THR A 77 -8.84 -14.01 33.02
CA THR A 77 -9.38 -14.46 31.73
C THR A 77 -8.33 -15.22 30.91
N GLU A 78 -8.68 -16.39 30.39
CA GLU A 78 -7.90 -17.12 29.38
C GLU A 78 -8.54 -16.98 28.00
N MET A 79 -7.76 -16.55 27.01
CA MET A 79 -8.22 -16.38 25.62
C MET A 79 -7.23 -17.02 24.65
N ARG A 80 -7.74 -17.71 23.63
CA ARG A 80 -6.93 -18.37 22.59
C ARG A 80 -7.09 -17.74 21.20
N SER A 81 -7.68 -16.56 21.18
CA SER A 81 -8.05 -15.78 20.00
C SER A 81 -7.11 -14.59 19.82
N ASN A 82 -6.95 -14.13 18.59
CA ASN A 82 -6.35 -12.81 18.34
C ASN A 82 -7.36 -11.72 18.69
N ILE A 83 -6.92 -10.63 19.30
CA ILE A 83 -7.80 -9.56 19.78
C ILE A 83 -7.49 -8.28 19.00
N VAL A 84 -8.50 -7.67 18.39
CA VAL A 84 -8.39 -6.40 17.68
C VAL A 84 -9.41 -5.42 18.24
N VAL A 85 -8.93 -4.34 18.85
CA VAL A 85 -9.72 -3.33 19.54
C VAL A 85 -9.52 -1.99 18.83
N GLN A 86 -10.60 -1.37 18.35
CA GLN A 86 -10.51 -0.04 17.73
C GLN A 86 -10.37 1.10 18.76
N GLY A 87 -10.59 0.82 20.04
CA GLY A 87 -10.40 1.74 21.15
C GLY A 87 -9.20 1.40 22.03
N PHE A 88 -9.35 1.67 23.32
CA PHE A 88 -8.40 1.37 24.38
C PHE A 88 -8.67 -0.02 24.96
N LEU A 89 -7.62 -0.81 25.17
CA LEU A 89 -7.72 -2.15 25.75
C LEU A 89 -7.14 -2.17 27.17
N ARG A 90 -7.95 -2.59 28.14
CA ARG A 90 -7.51 -2.91 29.50
C ARG A 90 -7.57 -4.41 29.71
N LEU A 91 -6.43 -5.03 29.99
CA LEU A 91 -6.38 -6.39 30.48
C LEU A 91 -6.32 -6.38 32.00
N GLY A 92 -7.21 -7.14 32.62
CA GLY A 92 -7.16 -7.46 34.02
C GLY A 92 -5.88 -8.21 34.41
N LYS A 93 -5.76 -8.47 35.71
CA LYS A 93 -4.62 -9.19 36.31
C LYS A 93 -4.69 -10.68 36.01
N ASN A 94 -3.53 -11.34 36.00
CA ASN A 94 -3.38 -12.79 35.86
C ASN A 94 -4.12 -13.38 34.64
N CYS A 95 -4.24 -12.61 33.55
CA CYS A 95 -4.84 -13.10 32.32
C CYS A 95 -3.83 -13.97 31.55
N ARG A 96 -4.34 -14.83 30.66
CA ARG A 96 -3.51 -15.61 29.75
C ARG A 96 -4.04 -15.51 28.32
N ILE A 97 -3.26 -14.92 27.44
CA ILE A 97 -3.67 -14.69 26.05
C ILE A 97 -2.73 -15.46 25.12
N HIS A 98 -3.26 -16.47 24.46
CA HIS A 98 -2.58 -17.27 23.45
C HIS A 98 -2.86 -16.73 22.05
N GLY A 99 -2.60 -15.44 21.85
CA GLY A 99 -2.90 -14.73 20.61
C GLY A 99 -2.27 -13.35 20.59
N SER A 100 -2.28 -12.72 19.42
CA SER A 100 -1.77 -11.36 19.26
C SER A 100 -2.86 -10.32 19.57
N ILE A 101 -2.44 -9.19 20.11
CA ILE A 101 -3.29 -8.10 20.54
C ILE A 101 -2.98 -6.87 19.70
N LYS A 102 -4.03 -6.24 19.18
CA LYS A 102 -3.97 -4.93 18.54
C LYS A 102 -4.97 -3.99 19.18
N ALA A 103 -4.52 -2.83 19.64
CA ALA A 103 -5.39 -1.72 20.03
C ALA A 103 -5.03 -0.45 19.24
N PHE A 104 -5.96 0.48 19.08
CA PHE A 104 -5.66 1.74 18.38
C PHE A 104 -5.35 2.85 19.41
N LYS A 105 -6.10 2.97 20.50
CA LYS A 105 -5.89 4.08 21.46
C LYS A 105 -4.87 3.80 22.55
N GLY A 106 -4.50 2.55 22.81
CA GLY A 106 -3.61 2.16 23.90
C GLY A 106 -3.88 0.77 24.45
N VAL A 107 -2.89 0.21 25.14
CA VAL A 107 -2.99 -1.09 25.82
C VAL A 107 -2.46 -0.99 27.24
N GLU A 108 -3.26 -1.40 28.22
CA GLU A 108 -2.84 -1.66 29.59
C GLU A 108 -2.86 -3.17 29.85
N VAL A 109 -1.68 -3.76 30.06
CA VAL A 109 -1.54 -5.17 30.43
C VAL A 109 -1.48 -5.28 31.95
N GLY A 110 -2.47 -5.92 32.56
CA GLY A 110 -2.55 -6.12 34.01
C GLY A 110 -1.41 -6.94 34.60
N GLU A 111 -1.26 -6.85 35.91
CA GLU A 111 -0.20 -7.52 36.68
C GLU A 111 -0.26 -9.05 36.51
N GLY A 112 0.91 -9.69 36.38
CA GLY A 112 1.02 -11.16 36.29
C GLY A 112 0.42 -11.78 35.02
N THR A 113 -0.05 -10.96 34.08
CA THR A 113 -0.63 -11.42 32.82
C THR A 113 0.43 -11.96 31.88
N ILE A 114 0.12 -13.08 31.21
CA ILE A 114 1.00 -13.73 30.24
C ILE A 114 0.38 -13.63 28.85
N ILE A 115 1.12 -13.06 27.91
CA ILE A 115 0.72 -12.93 26.50
C ILE A 115 1.70 -13.73 25.65
N ASP A 116 1.22 -14.82 25.07
CA ASP A 116 1.93 -15.67 24.13
C ASP A 116 1.66 -15.16 22.69
N GLY A 117 2.12 -13.95 22.40
CA GLY A 117 1.88 -13.27 21.13
C GLY A 117 2.43 -11.85 21.10
N HIS A 118 2.11 -11.12 20.03
CA HIS A 118 2.53 -9.73 19.85
C HIS A 118 1.52 -8.75 20.46
N VAL A 119 2.00 -7.59 20.93
CA VAL A 119 1.15 -6.50 21.41
C VAL A 119 1.45 -5.25 20.59
N LEU A 120 0.46 -4.76 19.85
CA LEU A 120 0.59 -3.61 18.97
C LEU A 120 -0.41 -2.52 19.36
N SER A 121 0.05 -1.28 19.42
CA SER A 121 -0.77 -0.12 19.75
C SER A 121 -0.39 1.13 18.96
N GLU A 122 -1.36 1.97 18.57
CA GLU A 122 -1.06 3.32 18.06
C GLU A 122 -0.89 4.31 19.23
N GLY A 123 -1.55 4.07 20.37
CA GLY A 123 -1.37 4.81 21.62
C GLY A 123 -0.37 4.18 22.59
N ASN A 124 -0.27 4.72 23.81
CA ASN A 124 0.68 4.26 24.83
C ASN A 124 0.46 2.78 25.21
N ILE A 125 1.55 2.06 25.46
CA ILE A 125 1.51 0.70 26.02
C ILE A 125 2.07 0.70 27.43
N THR A 126 1.29 0.17 28.36
CA THR A 126 1.70 -0.02 29.73
C THR A 126 1.69 -1.50 30.09
N ILE A 127 2.84 -2.04 30.48
CA ILE A 127 2.98 -3.43 30.95
C ILE A 127 3.23 -3.39 32.45
N GLN A 128 2.25 -3.88 33.21
CA GLN A 128 2.30 -3.88 34.68
C GLN A 128 3.30 -4.89 35.24
N ARG A 129 3.42 -4.88 36.56
CA ARG A 129 4.40 -5.68 37.33
C ARG A 129 4.26 -7.17 37.03
N ASN A 130 5.39 -7.88 36.99
CA ASN A 130 5.44 -9.33 36.80
C ASN A 130 4.73 -9.85 35.52
N ALA A 131 4.28 -8.98 34.62
CA ALA A 131 3.64 -9.39 33.38
C ALA A 131 4.70 -9.86 32.38
N ARG A 132 4.32 -10.83 31.54
CA ARG A 132 5.22 -11.44 30.56
C ARG A 132 4.60 -11.39 29.17
N VAL A 133 5.33 -10.82 28.21
CA VAL A 133 4.96 -10.81 26.81
C VAL A 133 6.01 -11.57 26.00
N ASN A 134 5.65 -12.77 25.58
CA ASN A 134 6.48 -13.66 24.76
C ASN A 134 6.34 -13.27 23.28
N GLY A 135 6.68 -12.02 22.97
CA GLY A 135 6.56 -11.45 21.64
C GLY A 135 7.08 -10.02 21.54
N VAL A 136 6.73 -9.36 20.44
CA VAL A 136 7.13 -7.97 20.18
C VAL A 136 6.06 -7.04 20.72
N VAL A 137 6.49 -6.02 21.46
CA VAL A 137 5.64 -4.92 21.91
C VAL A 137 5.97 -3.69 21.06
N ASP A 138 5.01 -3.24 20.26
CA ASP A 138 5.19 -2.15 19.29
C ASP A 138 4.17 -1.03 19.53
N SER A 139 4.66 0.21 19.68
CA SER A 139 3.85 1.40 19.99
C SER A 139 4.33 2.62 19.22
N LEU A 140 3.42 3.42 18.65
CA LEU A 140 3.78 4.73 18.08
C LEU A 140 4.05 5.78 19.18
N ASN A 141 3.60 5.53 20.40
CA ASN A 141 3.83 6.38 21.56
C ASN A 141 4.67 5.68 22.63
N ASP A 142 4.70 6.21 23.84
CA ASP A 142 5.55 5.72 24.92
C ASP A 142 5.20 4.29 25.34
N ILE A 143 6.24 3.53 25.70
CA ILE A 143 6.11 2.19 26.29
C ILE A 143 6.65 2.24 27.72
N ILE A 144 5.82 1.84 28.67
CA ILE A 144 6.18 1.79 30.08
C ILE A 144 6.18 0.33 30.55
N LEU A 145 7.34 -0.18 30.94
CA LEU A 145 7.50 -1.50 31.57
C LEU A 145 7.69 -1.31 33.07
N TYR A 146 6.76 -1.84 33.86
CA TYR A 146 6.82 -1.83 35.32
C TYR A 146 7.72 -2.95 35.88
N GLU A 147 7.83 -3.03 37.21
CA GLU A 147 8.83 -3.86 37.87
C GLU A 147 8.69 -5.34 37.51
N ASN A 148 9.82 -5.99 37.23
CA ASN A 148 9.90 -7.39 36.82
C ASN A 148 9.09 -7.75 35.57
N ALA A 149 8.62 -6.78 34.78
CA ALA A 149 7.99 -7.05 33.49
C ALA A 149 9.02 -7.67 32.53
N ILE A 150 8.63 -8.72 31.81
CA ILE A 150 9.51 -9.42 30.87
C ILE A 150 8.90 -9.34 29.48
N VAL A 151 9.66 -8.78 28.54
CA VAL A 151 9.26 -8.67 27.15
C VAL A 151 10.36 -9.25 26.26
N ASP A 152 10.01 -9.89 25.16
CA ASP A 152 11.03 -10.42 24.24
C ASP A 152 11.68 -9.31 23.41
N ALA A 153 10.89 -8.44 22.79
CA ALA A 153 11.41 -7.28 22.06
C ALA A 153 10.47 -6.07 22.16
N VAL A 154 11.06 -4.88 22.13
CA VAL A 154 10.34 -3.60 22.23
C VAL A 154 10.69 -2.73 21.04
N SER A 155 9.68 -2.11 20.44
CA SER A 155 9.78 -1.16 19.34
C SER A 155 8.88 0.04 19.63
N THR A 156 9.45 1.25 19.66
CA THR A 156 8.68 2.49 19.78
C THR A 156 9.35 3.63 19.03
N GLU A 157 8.54 4.56 18.51
CA GLU A 157 9.02 5.80 17.92
C GLU A 157 9.41 6.85 18.97
N LYS A 158 8.93 6.71 20.21
CA LYS A 158 9.17 7.65 21.32
C LYS A 158 10.08 7.07 22.39
N THR A 159 9.61 7.07 23.63
CA THR A 159 10.41 6.75 24.81
C THR A 159 10.01 5.39 25.39
N VAL A 160 11.01 4.58 25.74
CA VAL A 160 10.82 3.37 26.55
C VAL A 160 11.20 3.68 28.00
N LYS A 161 10.25 3.54 28.92
CA LYS A 161 10.47 3.68 30.37
C LYS A 161 10.56 2.30 31.01
N LEU A 162 11.66 2.01 31.68
CA LEU A 162 11.94 0.72 32.31
C LEU A 162 12.02 0.88 33.82
N ALA A 163 11.11 0.24 34.55
CA ALA A 163 11.17 0.16 36.00
C ALA A 163 12.19 -0.90 36.47
N PRO A 164 12.58 -0.87 37.76
CA PRO A 164 13.58 -1.81 38.29
C PRO A 164 13.18 -3.27 38.08
N GLY A 165 14.11 -4.07 37.58
CA GLY A 165 13.90 -5.49 37.31
C GLY A 165 13.15 -5.81 36.01
N ALA A 166 12.68 -4.81 35.25
CA ALA A 166 12.16 -5.03 33.91
C ALA A 166 13.25 -5.58 32.97
N LYS A 167 12.90 -6.56 32.14
CA LYS A 167 13.85 -7.24 31.23
C LYS A 167 13.31 -7.27 29.82
N ILE A 168 14.17 -6.94 28.86
CA ILE A 168 13.92 -7.11 27.43
C ILE A 168 14.94 -8.10 26.88
N ASN A 169 14.50 -9.26 26.41
CA ASN A 169 15.40 -10.39 26.15
C ASN A 169 16.19 -10.27 24.85
N ARG A 170 15.62 -9.65 23.80
CA ARG A 170 16.22 -9.62 22.46
C ARG A 170 16.68 -8.23 22.04
N ARG A 171 15.73 -7.39 21.60
CA ARG A 171 16.05 -6.11 20.94
C ARG A 171 15.15 -5.00 21.48
N ILE A 172 15.74 -3.82 21.62
CA ILE A 172 15.05 -2.57 21.92
C ILE A 172 15.29 -1.63 20.75
N LEU A 173 14.23 -1.10 20.17
CA LEU A 173 14.27 -0.02 19.19
C LEU A 173 13.45 1.14 19.76
N SER A 174 14.10 2.26 20.05
CA SER A 174 13.45 3.47 20.56
C SER A 174 13.84 4.62 19.64
N GLY A 175 12.85 5.39 19.17
CA GLY A 175 13.11 6.52 18.29
C GLY A 175 13.63 7.76 19.02
N THR A 176 13.33 7.91 20.32
CA THR A 176 13.78 9.07 21.12
C THR A 176 14.76 8.68 22.22
N SER A 177 14.27 8.08 23.33
CA SER A 177 15.08 7.86 24.53
C SER A 177 14.70 6.57 25.26
N ILE A 178 15.66 5.96 25.95
CA ILE A 178 15.40 4.87 26.89
C ILE A 178 15.66 5.39 28.30
N GLU A 179 14.61 5.50 29.11
CA GLU A 179 14.66 6.01 30.47
C GLU A 179 14.53 4.85 31.45
N THR A 180 15.43 4.78 32.43
CA THR A 180 15.25 3.88 33.57
C THR A 180 14.55 4.65 34.67
N MET A 181 13.40 4.15 35.11
CA MET A 181 12.70 4.70 36.26
C MET A 181 13.52 4.30 37.49
N THR A 182 14.23 5.25 38.07
CA THR A 182 14.83 5.05 39.39
C THR A 182 13.70 4.79 40.38
N PRO A 183 13.81 3.76 41.24
CA PRO A 183 12.85 3.61 42.32
C PRO A 183 12.90 4.90 43.14
N PRO A 184 11.75 5.47 43.53
CA PRO A 184 11.77 6.59 44.43
C PRO A 184 12.58 6.18 45.67
N PRO A 185 13.49 7.04 46.18
CA PRO A 185 14.13 6.76 47.45
C PRO A 185 13.01 6.52 48.47
N THR A 186 13.09 5.41 49.21
CA THR A 186 12.14 5.04 50.25
C THR A 186 11.92 6.26 51.15
N VAL A 187 10.80 6.96 50.96
CA VAL A 187 10.47 8.14 51.74
C VAL A 187 10.12 7.63 53.14
N GLN A 188 11.04 7.79 54.08
CA GLN A 188 10.73 7.73 55.50
C GLN A 188 9.60 8.74 55.77
N PRO A 189 8.60 8.41 56.60
CA PRO A 189 7.43 9.25 56.77
C PRO A 189 7.83 10.59 57.40
N VAL A 190 7.83 11.66 56.61
CA VAL A 190 7.96 13.02 57.13
C VAL A 190 6.60 13.44 57.66
N VAL A 191 6.57 13.65 58.98
CA VAL A 191 5.45 14.11 59.78
C VAL A 191 4.93 15.45 59.27
N THR A 192 3.60 15.51 59.13
CA THR A 192 2.82 16.69 58.73
C THR A 192 2.81 17.74 59.83
N GLN A 193 3.02 19.02 59.48
CA GLN A 193 2.50 20.17 60.24
C GLN A 193 1.98 21.28 59.29
N PRO A 194 0.97 22.07 59.69
CA PRO A 194 -0.05 22.66 58.82
C PRO A 194 0.25 24.10 58.35
N PRO A 195 -0.45 24.63 57.33
CA PRO A 195 -0.33 26.01 56.90
C PRO A 195 -1.20 26.94 57.77
N THR A 196 -0.62 28.07 58.19
CA THR A 196 -1.29 29.12 58.98
C THR A 196 -1.32 30.41 58.16
N THR A 197 -2.55 30.85 57.80
CA THR A 197 -3.10 32.24 57.74
C THR A 197 -2.35 33.33 56.94
N THR A 198 -2.93 34.33 56.27
CA THR A 198 -4.27 34.88 55.90
C THR A 198 -3.89 36.01 54.90
N GLU A 199 -4.66 36.41 53.88
CA GLU A 199 -5.62 37.54 54.00
C GLU A 199 -6.17 37.91 52.62
N VAL A 200 -7.47 38.21 52.60
CA VAL A 200 -8.30 38.58 51.47
C VAL A 200 -8.58 40.08 51.53
N ALA A 201 -8.41 40.81 50.41
CA ALA A 201 -9.14 42.07 50.19
C ALA A 201 -9.29 42.40 48.69
N LYS A 202 -10.53 42.64 48.25
CA LYS A 202 -10.97 43.29 46.99
C LYS A 202 -11.25 44.80 47.26
N PRO A 203 -11.82 45.60 46.32
CA PRO A 203 -11.31 46.10 45.03
C PRO A 203 -11.50 47.65 44.86
N ALA A 204 -10.88 48.30 43.85
CA ALA A 204 -11.41 49.55 43.26
C ALA A 204 -10.73 49.97 41.92
N LYS A 205 -11.54 50.52 41.01
CA LYS A 205 -11.25 51.30 39.77
C LYS A 205 -11.64 52.78 40.05
N PRO A 206 -11.56 53.78 39.12
CA PRO A 206 -10.78 53.98 37.87
C PRO A 206 -10.16 55.42 37.73
N ALA A 207 -9.35 55.70 36.69
CA ALA A 207 -9.38 56.95 35.88
C ALA A 207 -8.24 57.03 34.81
N LYS A 208 -8.55 57.67 33.69
CA LYS A 208 -7.76 58.08 32.49
C LYS A 208 -7.37 59.60 32.61
N PRO A 209 -6.78 60.35 31.62
CA PRO A 209 -6.15 60.02 30.30
C PRO A 209 -4.85 60.85 29.90
N ALA A 210 -4.32 60.52 28.70
CA ALA A 210 -3.66 61.37 27.66
C ALA A 210 -2.20 61.87 27.86
N PRO A 211 -1.44 62.26 26.79
CA PRO A 211 -1.83 62.46 25.37
C PRO A 211 -0.97 61.76 24.29
N GLU A 212 -1.49 61.78 23.06
CA GLU A 212 -0.95 61.30 21.79
C GLU A 212 -0.91 62.48 20.80
N VAL A 213 0.17 62.61 20.00
CA VAL A 213 0.39 63.74 19.08
C VAL A 213 0.90 63.24 17.71
N GLU A 214 0.20 63.72 16.67
CA GLU A 214 0.55 63.92 15.23
C GLU A 214 0.82 62.72 14.30
N ARG A 215 -0.08 62.47 13.32
CA ARG A 215 -0.10 62.98 11.90
C ARG A 215 1.05 62.38 11.07
N VAL A 216 0.83 61.78 9.89
CA VAL A 216 0.35 62.40 8.64
C VAL A 216 -0.36 61.37 7.72
N GLU A 217 -1.17 61.97 6.85
CA GLU A 217 -2.20 61.54 5.91
C GLU A 217 -1.77 60.72 4.68
N ALA A 218 -2.83 60.26 3.98
CA ALA A 218 -3.04 60.18 2.53
C ALA A 218 -3.18 58.73 2.01
N ALA A 219 -4.38 58.17 1.86
CA ALA A 219 -5.51 58.52 0.96
C ALA A 219 -5.60 57.49 -0.18
N GLU A 220 -6.67 56.69 -0.10
CA GLU A 220 -7.13 55.71 -1.09
C GLU A 220 -7.68 56.36 -2.37
N LYS A 221 -7.70 55.55 -3.44
CA LYS A 221 -8.83 55.20 -4.35
C LYS A 221 -8.35 54.99 -5.80
N PRO A 222 -9.14 54.39 -6.72
CA PRO A 222 -9.94 53.18 -6.59
C PRO A 222 -9.90 52.27 -7.85
N SER A 223 -10.56 51.12 -7.72
CA SER A 223 -11.05 50.25 -8.81
C SER A 223 -12.03 50.97 -9.75
N ALA A 224 -11.94 50.71 -11.06
CA ALA A 224 -13.08 50.75 -11.98
C ALA A 224 -12.75 50.17 -13.39
N MET A 225 -13.63 49.27 -13.83
CA MET A 225 -14.13 49.09 -15.21
C MET A 225 -13.17 48.57 -16.30
N ILE A 226 -13.42 47.33 -16.74
CA ILE A 226 -13.15 46.92 -18.12
C ILE A 226 -14.49 46.58 -18.77
N ARG A 227 -14.79 47.34 -19.83
CA ARG A 227 -15.98 47.27 -20.68
C ARG A 227 -15.92 46.07 -21.62
N GLU A 228 -17.09 45.50 -21.85
CA GLU A 228 -17.45 44.70 -23.02
C GLU A 228 -17.08 45.44 -24.33
N VAL A 229 -16.42 44.73 -25.24
CA VAL A 229 -16.37 45.11 -26.66
C VAL A 229 -17.00 43.97 -27.44
N GLU A 230 -18.25 44.21 -27.80
CA GLU A 230 -19.05 43.46 -28.76
C GLU A 230 -18.46 43.67 -30.17
N VAL A 231 -17.84 42.64 -30.75
CA VAL A 231 -17.51 42.61 -32.18
C VAL A 231 -18.56 41.78 -32.89
N ARG A 232 -19.50 42.47 -33.55
CA ARG A 232 -20.42 41.91 -34.53
C ARG A 232 -19.65 41.52 -35.79
N GLU A 233 -19.47 40.23 -36.04
CA GLU A 233 -19.19 39.72 -37.38
C GLU A 233 -20.47 39.14 -38.00
N LYS A 234 -20.81 39.65 -39.20
CA LYS A 234 -21.97 39.23 -40.00
C LYS A 234 -21.75 37.81 -40.55
N PRO A 235 -22.82 37.01 -40.75
CA PRO A 235 -22.69 35.65 -41.22
C PRO A 235 -22.34 35.63 -42.72
N THR A 236 -21.11 35.24 -43.03
CA THR A 236 -20.73 34.91 -44.41
C THR A 236 -21.17 33.48 -44.67
N ARG A 237 -22.14 33.29 -45.58
CA ARG A 237 -22.53 31.98 -46.11
C ARG A 237 -21.31 31.28 -46.68
N ILE A 238 -20.82 30.25 -45.98
CA ILE A 238 -19.86 29.31 -46.53
C ILE A 238 -20.67 28.34 -47.39
N ILE A 239 -20.45 28.42 -48.69
CA ILE A 239 -20.94 27.47 -49.68
C ILE A 239 -20.40 26.10 -49.27
N GLU A 240 -21.32 25.16 -49.08
CA GLU A 240 -21.05 23.77 -48.77
C GLU A 240 -20.42 23.11 -50.01
N VAL A 241 -19.11 23.31 -50.16
CA VAL A 241 -18.31 22.47 -51.06
C VAL A 241 -18.23 21.12 -50.35
N THR A 242 -19.04 20.17 -50.81
CA THR A 242 -18.91 18.75 -50.46
C THR A 242 -17.47 18.33 -50.78
N LYS A 243 -16.61 18.39 -49.77
CA LYS A 243 -15.26 17.86 -49.86
C LYS A 243 -15.42 16.37 -50.17
N PRO A 244 -14.67 15.83 -51.16
CA PRO A 244 -14.66 14.39 -51.38
C PRO A 244 -14.32 13.71 -50.04
N PRO A 245 -14.88 12.51 -49.77
CA PRO A 245 -14.63 11.81 -48.51
C PRO A 245 -13.12 11.78 -48.31
N LYS A 246 -12.67 12.38 -47.19
CA LYS A 246 -11.24 12.41 -46.88
C LYS A 246 -10.74 10.96 -46.98
N PRO A 247 -9.66 10.68 -47.73
CA PRO A 247 -9.10 9.35 -47.76
C PRO A 247 -8.87 8.93 -46.31
N LYS A 248 -9.31 7.71 -45.95
CA LYS A 248 -9.07 7.14 -44.62
C LYS A 248 -7.59 7.36 -44.34
N PRO A 249 -7.23 8.03 -43.24
CA PRO A 249 -5.84 8.36 -43.02
C PRO A 249 -5.06 7.06 -42.97
N GLU A 250 -4.03 6.95 -43.81
CA GLU A 250 -3.12 5.81 -43.78
C GLU A 250 -2.53 5.74 -42.37
N ILE A 251 -2.83 4.64 -41.69
CA ILE A 251 -2.42 4.41 -40.31
C ILE A 251 -0.90 4.22 -40.34
N PRO A 252 -0.09 5.11 -39.73
CA PRO A 252 1.37 5.09 -39.86
C PRO A 252 2.03 4.02 -38.96
N PHE A 253 1.28 2.99 -38.58
CA PHE A 253 1.66 1.98 -37.60
C PHE A 253 1.50 0.59 -38.20
N GLU A 254 2.20 -0.37 -37.62
CA GLU A 254 1.95 -1.79 -37.85
C GLU A 254 0.45 -2.06 -37.68
N VAL A 255 -0.18 -2.70 -38.68
CA VAL A 255 -1.61 -2.98 -38.65
C VAL A 255 -1.87 -3.92 -37.48
N LEU A 256 -2.45 -3.39 -36.41
CA LEU A 256 -2.84 -4.19 -35.25
C LEU A 256 -3.79 -5.28 -35.75
N ASP A 257 -3.37 -6.53 -35.64
CA ASP A 257 -4.20 -7.66 -36.05
C ASP A 257 -5.45 -7.70 -35.15
N PRO A 258 -6.64 -7.45 -35.71
CA PRO A 258 -7.84 -7.41 -34.92
C PRO A 258 -8.29 -8.80 -34.41
N GLU A 259 -7.74 -9.89 -34.94
CA GLU A 259 -8.06 -11.28 -34.55
C GLU A 259 -7.27 -11.77 -33.33
N VAL A 260 -6.15 -11.12 -32.99
CA VAL A 260 -5.44 -11.34 -31.72
C VAL A 260 -6.41 -11.11 -30.55
N GLY A 261 -6.32 -11.87 -29.47
CA GLY A 261 -7.26 -11.83 -28.33
C GLY A 261 -7.37 -10.48 -27.61
N ASN A 262 -6.91 -10.40 -26.36
CA ASN A 262 -6.89 -9.15 -25.62
C ASN A 262 -5.72 -8.28 -26.08
N LEU A 263 -5.94 -6.97 -26.20
CA LEU A 263 -4.89 -5.99 -26.49
C LEU A 263 -4.78 -5.00 -25.33
N TYR A 264 -3.54 -4.68 -24.97
CA TYR A 264 -3.23 -3.79 -23.85
C TYR A 264 -2.36 -2.63 -24.37
N PHE A 265 -2.86 -1.41 -24.27
CA PHE A 265 -2.15 -0.18 -24.62
C PHE A 265 -1.72 0.57 -23.36
N TYR A 266 -0.42 0.74 -23.21
CA TYR A 266 0.18 1.52 -22.13
C TYR A 266 0.67 2.84 -22.69
N ALA A 267 0.10 3.94 -22.18
CA ALA A 267 0.59 5.28 -22.41
C ALA A 267 1.38 5.73 -21.17
N PRO A 268 2.73 5.68 -21.19
CA PRO A 268 3.55 6.03 -20.02
C PRO A 268 3.25 7.45 -19.51
N THR A 269 3.08 8.37 -20.45
CA THR A 269 2.76 9.78 -20.23
C THR A 269 1.55 10.20 -21.05
N ARG A 270 0.85 11.24 -20.59
CA ARG A 270 -0.37 11.78 -21.19
C ARG A 270 -0.17 12.40 -22.58
N HIS A 271 1.01 12.94 -22.90
CA HIS A 271 1.14 13.87 -24.03
C HIS A 271 0.95 13.22 -25.41
N GLY A 272 -0.14 13.59 -26.09
CA GLY A 272 -0.38 13.35 -27.52
C GLY A 272 -0.90 11.96 -27.90
N LYS A 273 -0.92 11.00 -26.97
CA LYS A 273 -1.30 9.61 -27.23
C LYS A 273 -2.81 9.40 -27.26
N THR A 274 -3.57 10.11 -26.42
CA THR A 274 -5.04 10.06 -26.41
C THR A 274 -5.62 10.35 -27.79
N TYR A 275 -5.13 11.38 -28.48
CA TYR A 275 -5.59 11.73 -29.82
C TYR A 275 -5.38 10.59 -30.81
N MET A 276 -4.22 9.94 -30.75
CA MET A 276 -3.89 8.81 -31.62
C MET A 276 -4.82 7.62 -31.34
N ILE A 277 -5.04 7.29 -30.07
CA ILE A 277 -5.89 6.18 -29.66
C ILE A 277 -7.35 6.41 -30.08
N LYS A 278 -7.89 7.61 -29.81
CA LYS A 278 -9.28 7.99 -30.15
C LYS A 278 -9.55 7.98 -31.66
N ASN A 279 -8.62 8.49 -32.47
CA ASN A 279 -8.87 8.70 -33.90
C ASN A 279 -8.46 7.53 -34.80
N PHE A 280 -7.50 6.69 -34.38
CA PHE A 280 -6.93 5.65 -35.25
C PHE A 280 -7.12 4.23 -34.70
N ILE A 281 -6.96 4.04 -33.38
CA ILE A 281 -6.97 2.69 -32.77
C ILE A 281 -8.39 2.26 -32.43
N ILE A 282 -9.12 3.07 -31.65
CA ILE A 282 -10.49 2.73 -31.24
C ILE A 282 -11.42 2.50 -32.43
N PRO A 283 -11.47 3.37 -33.47
CA PRO A 283 -12.40 3.18 -34.58
C PRO A 283 -12.21 1.89 -35.37
N SER A 284 -10.98 1.36 -35.42
CA SER A 284 -10.68 0.10 -36.11
C SER A 284 -11.00 -1.14 -35.26
N LEU A 285 -11.03 -1.01 -33.93
CA LEU A 285 -11.19 -2.14 -33.01
C LEU A 285 -12.54 -2.20 -32.27
N ILE A 286 -13.30 -1.10 -32.20
CA ILE A 286 -14.54 -0.98 -31.39
C ILE A 286 -15.63 -2.00 -31.76
N MET A 287 -15.68 -2.45 -33.01
CA MET A 287 -16.63 -3.47 -33.46
C MET A 287 -16.22 -4.88 -33.02
N LYS A 288 -14.93 -5.14 -32.84
CA LYS A 288 -14.40 -6.48 -32.55
C LYS A 288 -14.06 -6.66 -31.08
N LYS A 289 -13.61 -5.60 -30.42
CA LYS A 289 -13.17 -5.60 -29.02
C LYS A 289 -14.01 -4.67 -28.19
N ARG A 290 -14.17 -5.02 -26.93
CA ARG A 290 -14.72 -4.11 -25.93
C ARG A 290 -13.63 -3.17 -25.44
N ILE A 291 -13.93 -1.89 -25.33
CA ILE A 291 -12.95 -0.86 -24.97
C ILE A 291 -13.09 -0.54 -23.49
N ILE A 292 -11.97 -0.62 -22.76
CA ILE A 292 -11.89 -0.27 -21.34
C ILE A 292 -10.73 0.69 -21.19
N VAL A 293 -10.94 1.82 -20.55
CA VAL A 293 -9.94 2.87 -20.40
C VAL A 293 -9.77 3.21 -18.93
N ILE A 294 -8.52 3.22 -18.43
CA ILE A 294 -8.18 3.90 -17.19
C ILE A 294 -7.95 5.37 -17.55
N ASP A 295 -8.92 6.22 -17.21
CA ASP A 295 -9.08 7.57 -17.72
C ASP A 295 -9.14 8.59 -16.56
N PRO A 296 -8.01 8.89 -15.91
CA PRO A 296 -7.96 9.82 -14.78
C PRO A 296 -8.45 11.24 -15.14
N HIS A 297 -8.36 11.62 -16.43
CA HIS A 297 -8.68 12.97 -16.90
C HIS A 297 -10.04 13.09 -17.61
N GLY A 298 -10.75 11.98 -17.81
CA GLY A 298 -12.05 11.98 -18.47
C GLY A 298 -11.99 12.34 -19.96
N GLU A 299 -10.91 11.97 -20.67
CA GLU A 299 -10.70 12.32 -22.08
C GLU A 299 -11.47 11.40 -23.05
N TYR A 300 -12.03 10.30 -22.57
CA TYR A 300 -12.75 9.32 -23.38
C TYR A 300 -14.28 9.38 -23.15
N ASP A 301 -15.02 9.37 -24.25
CA ASP A 301 -16.48 9.53 -24.30
C ASP A 301 -17.19 8.17 -24.14
N PHE A 302 -16.82 7.41 -23.11
CA PHE A 302 -17.41 6.11 -22.75
C PHE A 302 -18.19 6.20 -21.44
N GLU A 303 -18.96 5.16 -21.10
CA GLU A 303 -19.71 5.11 -19.84
C GLU A 303 -18.74 5.29 -18.66
N PRO A 304 -18.89 6.35 -17.84
CA PRO A 304 -17.97 6.60 -16.75
C PRO A 304 -18.27 5.68 -15.57
N TYR A 305 -17.23 5.02 -15.05
CA TYR A 305 -17.27 4.30 -13.78
C TYR A 305 -16.25 4.89 -12.82
N THR A 306 -16.72 5.60 -11.81
CA THR A 306 -15.85 6.27 -10.84
C THR A 306 -15.56 5.35 -9.66
N ILE A 307 -14.29 5.00 -9.48
CA ILE A 307 -13.78 4.33 -8.29
C ILE A 307 -13.61 5.38 -7.20
N ASN A 308 -14.37 5.25 -6.11
CA ASN A 308 -14.28 6.13 -4.95
C ASN A 308 -13.52 5.42 -3.83
N TYR A 309 -12.42 6.02 -3.36
CA TYR A 309 -11.65 5.47 -2.25
C TYR A 309 -11.08 6.58 -1.37
N GLY A 310 -11.55 6.64 -0.12
CA GLY A 310 -11.26 7.74 0.80
C GLY A 310 -10.18 7.47 1.85
N LYS A 311 -9.61 6.26 1.91
CA LYS A 311 -8.55 5.95 2.88
C LYS A 311 -7.18 6.33 2.33
N THR A 312 -6.27 6.65 3.23
CA THR A 312 -4.89 7.01 2.92
C THR A 312 -3.92 6.02 3.56
N ILE A 313 -2.74 5.84 2.94
CA ILE A 313 -1.61 5.11 3.49
C ILE A 313 -0.66 6.17 4.07
N PRO A 314 -0.67 6.39 5.40
CA PRO A 314 0.19 7.40 6.01
C PRO A 314 1.67 7.05 5.82
N GLU A 315 2.50 8.08 5.74
CA GLU A 315 3.95 7.94 5.78
C GLU A 315 4.36 7.65 7.22
N VAL A 316 4.79 6.43 7.44
CA VAL A 316 5.29 5.94 8.73
C VAL A 316 6.67 5.37 8.51
N ASP A 317 7.60 5.74 9.38
CA ASP A 317 9.01 5.34 9.29
C ASP A 317 9.19 3.86 9.67
N ASN A 318 8.23 3.29 10.38
CA ASN A 318 8.24 1.89 10.79
C ASN A 318 7.69 0.95 9.70
N GLU A 319 8.57 0.14 9.12
CA GLU A 319 8.25 -0.86 8.09
C GLU A 319 7.21 -1.92 8.52
N LEU A 320 7.14 -2.29 9.80
CA LEU A 320 6.10 -3.21 10.30
C LEU A 320 4.72 -2.55 10.27
N PHE A 321 4.64 -1.30 10.72
CA PHE A 321 3.39 -0.55 10.76
C PHE A 321 2.91 -0.20 9.35
N LYS A 322 3.85 0.16 8.47
CA LYS A 322 3.61 0.31 7.02
C LYS A 322 3.03 -0.97 6.40
N THR A 323 3.63 -2.13 6.70
CA THR A 323 3.13 -3.44 6.23
C THR A 323 1.72 -3.71 6.74
N PHE A 324 1.42 -3.37 7.99
CA PHE A 324 0.12 -3.59 8.59
C PHE A 324 -0.96 -2.64 8.05
N LEU A 325 -0.64 -1.37 7.81
CA LEU A 325 -1.53 -0.40 7.16
C LEU A 325 -1.86 -0.83 5.73
N ILE A 326 -0.83 -1.26 4.99
CA ILE A 326 -1.01 -1.84 3.65
C ILE A 326 -1.95 -3.05 3.73
N PHE A 327 -1.84 -3.92 4.74
CA PHE A 327 -2.74 -5.07 4.89
C PHE A 327 -4.21 -4.68 5.11
N ASN A 328 -4.51 -3.67 5.91
CA ASN A 328 -5.91 -3.21 6.07
C ASN A 328 -6.45 -2.61 4.78
N VAL A 329 -5.65 -1.78 4.12
CA VAL A 329 -5.99 -1.21 2.82
C VAL A 329 -6.17 -2.33 1.79
N TRP A 330 -5.39 -3.41 1.85
CA TRP A 330 -5.46 -4.51 0.91
C TRP A 330 -6.80 -5.23 0.88
N SER A 331 -7.47 -5.39 2.03
CA SER A 331 -8.81 -5.98 2.07
C SER A 331 -9.83 -5.12 1.32
N ASP A 332 -9.73 -3.79 1.45
CA ASP A 332 -10.62 -2.89 0.74
C ASP A 332 -10.27 -2.82 -0.75
N VAL A 333 -8.97 -2.80 -1.08
CA VAL A 333 -8.48 -2.88 -2.46
C VAL A 333 -9.03 -4.12 -3.14
N ASP A 334 -8.94 -5.29 -2.49
CA ASP A 334 -9.46 -6.54 -3.03
C ASP A 334 -10.95 -6.47 -3.34
N HIS A 335 -11.73 -5.87 -2.43
CA HIS A 335 -13.16 -5.66 -2.62
C HIS A 335 -13.46 -4.70 -3.78
N VAL A 336 -12.84 -3.52 -3.79
CA VAL A 336 -13.00 -2.50 -4.85
C VAL A 336 -12.64 -3.10 -6.21
N VAL A 337 -11.52 -3.80 -6.32
CA VAL A 337 -11.09 -4.42 -7.57
C VAL A 337 -12.08 -5.51 -8.00
N LYS A 338 -12.56 -6.35 -7.09
CA LYS A 338 -13.59 -7.36 -7.42
C LYS A 338 -14.86 -6.72 -7.96
N GLU A 339 -15.30 -5.62 -7.36
CA GLU A 339 -16.49 -4.88 -7.80
C GLU A 339 -16.31 -4.34 -9.23
N VAL A 340 -15.15 -3.72 -9.51
CA VAL A 340 -14.82 -3.22 -10.85
C VAL A 340 -14.78 -4.37 -11.87
N ILE A 341 -14.10 -5.47 -11.56
CA ILE A 341 -14.02 -6.64 -12.45
C ILE A 341 -15.41 -7.22 -12.72
N ASN A 342 -16.26 -7.33 -11.70
CA ASN A 342 -17.63 -7.81 -11.85
C ASN A 342 -18.48 -6.84 -12.69
N ARG A 343 -18.31 -5.53 -12.52
CA ARG A 343 -18.98 -4.52 -13.35
C ARG A 343 -18.54 -4.62 -14.80
N ILE A 344 -17.24 -4.83 -15.05
CA ILE A 344 -16.74 -5.08 -16.39
C ILE A 344 -17.40 -6.36 -16.90
N ALA A 345 -17.24 -7.50 -16.24
CA ALA A 345 -17.75 -8.80 -16.71
C ALA A 345 -19.28 -8.85 -16.95
N SER A 346 -20.07 -8.07 -16.21
CA SER A 346 -21.54 -8.04 -16.32
C SER A 346 -22.08 -7.08 -17.38
N SER A 347 -21.28 -6.10 -17.83
CA SER A 347 -21.67 -5.14 -18.86
C SER A 347 -21.03 -5.48 -20.19
N SER A 348 -21.72 -5.22 -21.31
CA SER A 348 -21.13 -5.29 -22.66
C SER A 348 -20.65 -3.93 -23.17
N GLU A 349 -20.88 -2.85 -22.42
CA GLU A 349 -20.57 -1.48 -22.83
C GLU A 349 -19.08 -1.13 -22.65
N ASN A 350 -18.63 -0.17 -23.45
CA ASN A 350 -17.29 0.40 -23.31
C ASN A 350 -17.22 1.29 -22.08
N LEU A 351 -16.13 1.21 -21.32
CA LEU A 351 -16.03 1.82 -20.00
C LEU A 351 -14.86 2.80 -19.90
N SER A 352 -15.11 3.98 -19.31
CA SER A 352 -14.10 4.94 -18.86
C SER A 352 -14.01 4.86 -17.33
N ILE A 353 -12.98 4.22 -16.81
CA ILE A 353 -12.73 4.08 -15.38
C ILE A 353 -12.03 5.35 -14.89
N ARG A 354 -12.68 6.05 -13.95
CA ARG A 354 -12.17 7.30 -13.37
C ARG A 354 -11.86 7.09 -11.90
N MET A 355 -10.87 7.80 -11.39
CA MET A 355 -10.43 7.67 -10.01
C MET A 355 -10.83 8.91 -9.22
N ASN A 356 -11.58 8.70 -8.14
CA ASN A 356 -11.80 9.68 -7.09
C ASN A 356 -11.09 9.17 -5.82
N ILE A 357 -9.76 9.29 -5.84
CA ILE A 357 -8.87 8.78 -4.80
C ILE A 357 -7.92 9.92 -4.44
N LEU A 358 -7.90 10.30 -3.17
CA LEU A 358 -7.10 11.44 -2.71
C LEU A 358 -5.61 11.09 -2.59
N ASP A 359 -5.31 9.85 -2.21
CA ASP A 359 -3.94 9.39 -1.98
C ASP A 359 -3.40 8.64 -3.20
N SER A 360 -2.32 9.17 -3.77
CA SER A 360 -1.64 8.61 -4.94
C SER A 360 -1.07 7.21 -4.69
N LYS A 361 -0.71 6.85 -3.44
CA LYS A 361 -0.25 5.50 -3.10
C LYS A 361 -1.40 4.50 -3.15
N CYS A 362 -2.58 4.90 -2.65
CA CYS A 362 -3.79 4.09 -2.74
C CYS A 362 -4.24 3.94 -4.20
N GLU A 363 -4.23 5.02 -4.99
CA GLU A 363 -4.52 4.98 -6.42
C GLU A 363 -3.60 4.00 -7.14
N ARG A 364 -2.28 4.13 -6.92
CA ARG A 364 -1.28 3.22 -7.48
C ARG A 364 -1.57 1.77 -7.11
N LEU A 365 -1.84 1.49 -5.84
CA LEU A 365 -2.10 0.14 -5.35
C LEU A 365 -3.36 -0.47 -5.96
N ILE A 366 -4.47 0.27 -5.97
CA ILE A 366 -5.76 -0.18 -6.50
C ILE A 366 -5.67 -0.46 -8.00
N ILE A 367 -5.11 0.49 -8.76
CA ILE A 367 -5.02 0.35 -10.21
C ILE A 367 -4.04 -0.77 -10.59
N SER A 368 -2.89 -0.88 -9.91
CA SER A 368 -1.94 -1.97 -10.19
C SER A 368 -2.57 -3.35 -9.97
N GLU A 369 -3.30 -3.54 -8.87
CA GLU A 369 -3.99 -4.80 -8.59
C GLU A 369 -5.16 -5.05 -9.56
N LEU A 370 -5.91 -4.00 -9.93
CA LEU A 370 -6.95 -4.08 -10.97
C LEU A 370 -6.35 -4.58 -12.28
N LEU A 371 -5.30 -3.92 -12.77
CA LEU A 371 -4.66 -4.25 -14.03
C LEU A 371 -4.11 -5.68 -14.04
N LYS A 372 -3.52 -6.12 -12.93
CA LYS A 372 -3.10 -7.52 -12.73
C LYS A 372 -4.26 -8.50 -12.83
N ARG A 373 -5.44 -8.18 -12.29
CA ARG A 373 -6.62 -9.06 -12.42
C ARG A 373 -7.23 -9.03 -13.81
N MET A 374 -7.18 -7.89 -14.49
CA MET A 374 -7.64 -7.76 -15.87
C MET A 374 -6.95 -8.74 -16.84
N THR A 375 -5.70 -9.12 -16.58
CA THR A 375 -4.95 -10.10 -17.38
C THR A 375 -5.19 -11.56 -16.96
N GLN A 376 -5.75 -11.78 -15.77
CA GLN A 376 -6.02 -13.12 -15.24
C GLN A 376 -7.44 -13.59 -15.57
N VAL A 377 -8.37 -12.66 -15.78
CA VAL A 377 -9.75 -12.96 -16.13
C VAL A 377 -9.86 -13.37 -17.61
N ARG A 378 -10.64 -14.42 -17.87
CA ARG A 378 -11.05 -14.78 -19.23
C ARG A 378 -12.29 -13.99 -19.60
N TRP A 379 -12.13 -13.07 -20.54
CA TRP A 379 -13.23 -12.27 -21.07
C TRP A 379 -13.99 -13.04 -22.13
N ASP A 380 -15.32 -12.93 -22.10
CA ASP A 380 -16.23 -13.49 -23.10
C ASP A 380 -16.03 -12.83 -24.47
N ARG A 381 -15.81 -11.52 -24.47
CA ARG A 381 -15.41 -10.72 -25.61
C ARG A 381 -13.99 -10.18 -25.39
N PRO A 382 -13.09 -10.27 -26.38
CA PRO A 382 -11.75 -9.71 -26.25
C PRO A 382 -11.79 -8.23 -25.92
N ILE A 383 -10.91 -7.80 -25.01
CA ILE A 383 -10.83 -6.41 -24.55
C ILE A 383 -9.67 -5.65 -25.21
N LEU A 384 -9.87 -4.36 -25.43
CA LEU A 384 -8.83 -3.37 -25.61
C LEU A 384 -8.73 -2.56 -24.32
N LEU A 385 -7.71 -2.82 -23.52
CA LEU A 385 -7.45 -2.06 -22.30
C LEU A 385 -6.46 -0.94 -22.60
N ILE A 386 -6.86 0.31 -22.37
CA ILE A 386 -6.01 1.50 -22.51
C ILE A 386 -5.72 2.04 -21.12
N VAL A 387 -4.45 2.24 -20.81
CA VAL A 387 -4.00 2.78 -19.52
C VAL A 387 -3.26 4.09 -19.76
N GLU A 388 -3.91 5.20 -19.41
CA GLU A 388 -3.28 6.52 -19.40
C GLU A 388 -2.42 6.70 -18.15
N GLU A 389 -1.30 7.42 -18.31
CA GLU A 389 -0.31 7.66 -17.24
C GLU A 389 0.19 6.36 -16.59
N ALA A 390 0.46 5.35 -17.43
CA ALA A 390 0.84 4.01 -17.00
C ALA A 390 2.09 3.97 -16.11
N GLU A 391 2.97 4.98 -16.15
CA GLU A 391 4.14 5.09 -15.26
C GLU A 391 3.77 5.17 -13.77
N LYS A 392 2.55 5.61 -13.46
CA LYS A 392 2.05 5.64 -12.08
C LYS A 392 1.81 4.24 -11.50
N TYR A 393 1.62 3.23 -12.35
CA TYR A 393 1.13 1.91 -11.95
C TYR A 393 2.16 0.82 -12.17
N ASP A 394 2.07 -0.24 -11.39
CA ASP A 394 2.85 -1.45 -11.64
C ASP A 394 2.20 -2.29 -12.74
N VAL A 395 2.72 -2.12 -13.95
CA VAL A 395 2.27 -2.80 -15.18
C VAL A 395 3.13 -4.02 -15.54
N LEU A 396 4.14 -4.38 -14.73
CA LEU A 396 5.07 -5.50 -15.00
C LEU A 396 4.34 -6.84 -15.16
N SER A 397 3.25 -7.05 -14.40
CA SER A 397 2.43 -8.26 -14.49
C SER A 397 1.70 -8.43 -15.83
N ILE A 398 1.70 -7.40 -16.68
CA ILE A 398 0.97 -7.35 -17.94
C ILE A 398 1.91 -7.32 -19.15
N THR A 399 3.14 -6.82 -18.98
CA THR A 399 4.19 -6.90 -20.01
C THR A 399 4.94 -8.22 -20.03
N THR A 400 4.77 -9.06 -19.00
CA THR A 400 5.41 -10.38 -18.86
C THR A 400 4.50 -11.57 -19.25
N ARG A 401 3.26 -11.30 -19.65
CA ARG A 401 2.29 -12.27 -20.17
C ARG A 401 1.80 -11.81 -21.53
#